data_AF-A0A355AC88-F1
#
_entry.id   AF-A0A355AC88-F1
#
_cell.length_a   1.000
_cell.length_b   1.000
_cell.length_c   1.000
_cell.angle_alpha   90.00
_cell.angle_beta   90.00
_cell.angle_gamma   90.00
#
_symmetry.space_group_name_H-M   'P 1'
#
loop_
_entity.id
_entity.type
_entity.pdbx_description
1 polymer ?
#
loop_
_entity_poly.entity_id
_entity_poly.type
_entity_poly.pdbx_seq_one_letter_code
_entity_poly.pdbx_strand_id
1 'polypeptide(L)'
;MKIQFITTAFNGMAQRLWIELDRLNYQVHVVIPISSEQLINETEKYKPKLIIAPFLTSKIPKEIYENYTCLIVHPGIKGDRGASSLDWAILRQEKTWGVTILEAVEKMDAGPVWAYNEFIMRSVSKGEIYRNEVTQAASKGIIQALDNFKNITFKPEPLDYSNSEIIGKWNNKTTQKDFTFSWEDDTNEIIHKINAADSSPGVLITLFDNDYYCYGAHLETRLKGRYGSIVAQRNNAICIATKNNAIWITHLKSLNEGQVKLPAILALGELANEIPISNRSPFENFEGETWQEIRFEQDGEIGYLYFDFYNGAMSSDQCNRLRDAIIETKKRAKLIVLMGGKDVWSNGIHLNVIENSNNPAKESWENINAIDDLILEIINSTEHYIVSVLQGNAGAGGVSLALAADKVLCRNGIVLNPHTKNMGLYGSEYWTYLLPKRIGFKKAERFTEDCLPWGVDVALEIGLIDGFYGETNTEFVNNVKQQAQEIINLPYFDKLIKAKHFQRKKDERNKPLVNYRKEELEKMHKNFFDNNMDYNYKRYCFVHKISDSTSETVKNLYRNRREIYRKRKWENINYIEEE
;
A
#
# COMPACT_ATOMS: atom_id res chain seq x y z
N MET A 1 27.06 10.07 -2.86
CA MET A 1 27.58 8.82 -2.25
C MET A 1 26.92 7.63 -2.94
N LYS A 2 27.68 6.55 -3.21
CA LYS A 2 27.16 5.26 -3.70
C LYS A 2 26.62 4.46 -2.51
N ILE A 3 25.33 4.13 -2.56
CA ILE A 3 24.63 3.31 -1.56
C ILE A 3 24.10 2.06 -2.27
N GLN A 4 24.22 0.90 -1.63
CA GLN A 4 23.59 -0.33 -2.11
C GLN A 4 22.45 -0.72 -1.19
N PHE A 5 21.31 -1.06 -1.76
CA PHE A 5 20.22 -1.72 -1.07
C PHE A 5 20.35 -3.23 -1.22
N ILE A 6 20.21 -3.95 -0.10
CA ILE A 6 20.02 -5.40 -0.08
C ILE A 6 18.62 -5.65 0.47
N THR A 7 17.72 -6.14 -0.37
CA THR A 7 16.30 -6.30 0.04
C THR A 7 15.68 -7.57 -0.52
N THR A 8 14.94 -8.31 0.30
CA THR A 8 14.21 -9.53 -0.14
C THR A 8 13.20 -9.21 -1.23
N ALA A 9 12.59 -8.02 -1.17
CA ALA A 9 11.72 -7.50 -2.21
C ALA A 9 11.82 -5.98 -2.24
N PHE A 10 11.59 -5.37 -3.40
CA PHE A 10 11.45 -3.91 -3.49
C PHE A 10 10.04 -3.47 -3.02
N ASN A 11 9.73 -3.78 -1.76
CA ASN A 11 8.44 -3.55 -1.12
C ASN A 11 8.20 -2.06 -0.80
N GLY A 12 7.06 -1.73 -0.19
CA GLY A 12 6.71 -0.35 0.14
C GLY A 12 7.76 0.38 1.00
N MET A 13 8.39 -0.31 1.95
CA MET A 13 9.46 0.27 2.78
C MET A 13 10.72 0.56 1.96
N ALA A 14 11.19 -0.41 1.17
CA ALA A 14 12.36 -0.22 0.31
C ALA A 14 12.13 0.90 -0.72
N GLN A 15 10.92 0.99 -1.31
CA GLN A 15 10.55 2.08 -2.22
C GLN A 15 10.54 3.43 -1.51
N ARG A 16 9.94 3.53 -0.32
CA ARG A 16 9.92 4.76 0.47
C ARG A 16 11.33 5.24 0.80
N LEU A 17 12.18 4.36 1.33
CA LEU A 17 13.56 4.73 1.66
C LEU A 17 14.35 5.12 0.41
N TRP A 18 14.18 4.39 -0.69
CA TRP A 18 14.81 4.74 -1.96
C TRP A 18 14.43 6.16 -2.41
N ILE A 19 13.15 6.53 -2.31
CA ILE A 19 12.66 7.88 -2.64
C ILE A 19 13.39 8.94 -1.81
N GLU A 20 13.53 8.75 -0.50
CA GLU A 20 14.20 9.71 0.39
C GLU A 20 15.69 9.86 0.05
N LEU A 21 16.37 8.75 -0.21
CA LEU A 21 17.79 8.77 -0.58
C LEU A 21 18.02 9.44 -1.94
N ASP A 22 17.14 9.21 -2.90
CA ASP A 22 17.22 9.86 -4.20
C ASP A 22 17.01 11.38 -4.09
N ARG A 23 16.07 11.84 -3.25
CA ARG A 23 15.89 13.28 -2.96
C ARG A 23 17.17 13.92 -2.41
N LEU A 24 17.93 13.17 -1.61
CA LEU A 24 19.22 13.56 -1.05
C LEU A 24 20.41 13.37 -2.01
N ASN A 25 20.16 13.06 -3.29
CA ASN A 25 21.14 12.91 -4.36
C ASN A 25 22.09 11.72 -4.21
N TYR A 26 21.69 10.69 -3.46
CA TYR A 26 22.46 9.47 -3.39
C TYR A 26 22.24 8.58 -4.61
N GLN A 27 23.30 7.87 -5.00
CA GLN A 27 23.23 6.85 -6.05
C GLN A 27 22.87 5.53 -5.39
N VAL A 28 21.63 5.09 -5.57
CA VAL A 28 21.14 3.86 -4.93
C VAL A 28 21.07 2.74 -5.96
N HIS A 29 21.85 1.69 -5.70
CA HIS A 29 21.87 0.45 -6.45
C HIS A 29 21.08 -0.61 -5.67
N VAL A 30 19.98 -1.12 -6.22
CA VAL A 30 19.11 -2.06 -5.52
C VAL A 30 19.44 -3.47 -5.95
N VAL A 31 19.74 -4.35 -5.00
CA VAL A 31 19.99 -5.78 -5.21
C VAL A 31 18.93 -6.58 -4.46
N ILE A 32 18.22 -7.41 -5.21
CA ILE A 32 17.29 -8.44 -4.71
C ILE A 32 18.01 -9.78 -4.87
N PRO A 33 18.63 -10.30 -3.80
CA PRO A 33 19.55 -11.43 -3.93
C PRO A 33 18.79 -12.73 -4.22
N ILE A 34 19.18 -13.43 -5.28
CA ILE A 34 18.73 -14.80 -5.55
C ILE A 34 19.71 -15.85 -5.01
N SER A 35 20.96 -15.46 -4.76
CA SER A 35 21.99 -16.28 -4.11
C SER A 35 23.01 -15.38 -3.39
N SER A 36 23.75 -15.97 -2.43
CA SER A 36 24.85 -15.27 -1.75
C SER A 36 25.97 -14.89 -2.72
N GLU A 37 26.27 -15.77 -3.70
CA GLU A 37 27.30 -15.54 -4.71
C GLU A 37 26.97 -14.33 -5.60
N GLN A 38 25.71 -14.22 -6.07
CA GLN A 38 25.26 -13.05 -6.82
C GLN A 38 25.45 -11.77 -5.99
N LEU A 39 25.03 -11.81 -4.72
CA LEU A 39 25.09 -10.65 -3.85
C LEU A 39 26.54 -10.19 -3.60
N ILE A 40 27.47 -11.12 -3.38
CA ILE A 40 28.90 -10.82 -3.22
C ILE A 40 29.45 -10.16 -4.48
N ASN A 41 29.24 -10.79 -5.65
CA ASN A 41 29.73 -10.29 -6.93
C ASN A 41 29.22 -8.88 -7.26
N GLU A 42 27.92 -8.62 -7.08
CA GLU A 42 27.35 -7.29 -7.32
C GLU A 42 27.90 -6.24 -6.34
N THR A 43 28.13 -6.62 -5.08
CA THR A 43 28.71 -5.72 -4.07
C THR A 43 30.16 -5.35 -4.41
N GLU A 44 30.99 -6.34 -4.76
CA GLU A 44 32.38 -6.14 -5.16
C GLU A 44 32.52 -5.29 -6.43
N LYS A 45 31.59 -5.47 -7.37
CA LYS A 45 31.53 -4.68 -8.60
C LYS A 45 31.11 -3.24 -8.31
N TYR A 46 30.06 -3.03 -7.52
CA TYR A 46 29.50 -1.70 -7.28
C TYR A 46 30.35 -0.84 -6.33
N LYS A 47 31.06 -1.49 -5.39
CA LYS A 47 31.90 -0.86 -4.35
C LYS A 47 31.14 0.24 -3.59
N PRO A 48 30.04 -0.10 -2.90
CA PRO A 48 29.25 0.90 -2.17
C PRO A 48 30.07 1.53 -1.04
N LYS A 49 29.78 2.80 -0.73
CA LYS A 49 30.29 3.40 0.51
C LYS A 49 29.49 2.98 1.74
N LEU A 50 28.23 2.60 1.53
CA LEU A 50 27.29 2.21 2.57
C LEU A 50 26.30 1.20 2.00
N ILE A 51 25.99 0.17 2.76
CA ILE A 51 24.94 -0.79 2.46
C ILE A 51 23.77 -0.55 3.41
N ILE A 52 22.55 -0.56 2.88
CA ILE A 52 21.31 -0.46 3.68
C ILE A 52 20.44 -1.67 3.34
N ALA A 53 19.87 -2.31 4.35
CA ALA A 53 18.92 -3.41 4.22
C ALA A 53 17.54 -2.98 4.75
N PRO A 54 16.66 -2.40 3.89
CA PRO A 54 15.33 -1.97 4.27
C PRO A 54 14.42 -3.11 4.74
N PHE A 55 14.51 -4.26 4.09
CA PHE A 55 13.64 -5.39 4.30
C PHE A 55 14.37 -6.67 3.91
N LEU A 56 14.75 -7.47 4.90
CA LEU A 56 15.55 -8.67 4.67
C LEU A 56 14.99 -9.86 5.45
N THR A 57 14.94 -11.02 4.80
CA THR A 57 14.52 -12.29 5.38
C THR A 57 15.65 -13.31 5.43
N SER A 58 16.79 -13.01 4.79
CA SER A 58 18.01 -13.81 4.77
C SER A 58 19.13 -13.10 5.53
N LYS A 59 20.24 -13.80 5.80
CA LYS A 59 21.43 -13.17 6.40
C LYS A 59 22.27 -12.51 5.31
N ILE A 60 22.92 -11.39 5.65
CA ILE A 60 23.97 -10.81 4.81
C ILE A 60 25.23 -11.70 4.93
N PRO A 61 25.87 -12.10 3.83
CA PRO A 61 27.14 -12.85 3.85
C PRO A 61 28.24 -12.15 4.66
N LYS A 62 29.10 -12.96 5.30
CA LYS A 62 30.19 -12.48 6.16
C LYS A 62 31.18 -11.61 5.41
N GLU A 63 31.48 -12.03 4.18
CA GLU A 63 32.33 -11.35 3.21
C GLU A 63 31.85 -9.91 2.92
N ILE A 64 30.56 -9.62 3.13
CA ILE A 64 30.01 -8.29 2.92
C ILE A 64 30.04 -7.48 4.21
N TYR A 65 29.46 -7.98 5.31
CA TYR A 65 29.33 -7.17 6.52
C TYR A 65 30.66 -6.93 7.26
N GLU A 66 31.70 -7.74 7.01
CA GLU A 66 33.05 -7.46 7.54
C GLU A 66 33.83 -6.43 6.72
N ASN A 67 33.48 -6.23 5.45
CA ASN A 67 34.19 -5.33 4.53
C ASN A 67 33.45 -4.00 4.27
N TYR A 68 32.16 -3.94 4.55
CA TYR A 68 31.31 -2.77 4.32
C TYR A 68 30.42 -2.51 5.54
N THR A 69 30.24 -1.23 5.89
CA THR A 69 29.19 -0.84 6.85
C THR A 69 27.82 -1.18 6.26
N CYS A 70 27.12 -2.08 6.94
CA CYS A 70 25.80 -2.58 6.56
C CYS A 70 24.78 -2.17 7.61
N LEU A 71 23.83 -1.32 7.25
CA LEU A 71 22.77 -0.86 8.15
C LEU A 71 21.48 -1.61 7.88
N ILE A 72 20.96 -2.30 8.89
CA ILE A 72 19.70 -3.05 8.86
C ILE A 72 18.61 -2.20 9.49
N VAL A 73 17.46 -2.13 8.82
CA VAL A 73 16.23 -1.55 9.38
C VAL A 73 15.51 -2.64 10.18
N HIS A 74 15.56 -2.55 11.51
CA HIS A 74 14.87 -3.48 12.40
C HIS A 74 13.55 -2.87 12.90
N PRO A 75 12.37 -3.47 12.65
CA PRO A 75 11.08 -2.97 13.12
C PRO A 75 10.85 -3.28 14.61
N GLY A 76 11.81 -2.91 15.45
CA GLY A 76 11.83 -3.13 16.89
C GLY A 76 12.54 -2.02 17.65
N ILE A 77 12.21 -1.89 18.94
CA ILE A 77 12.90 -0.97 19.86
C ILE A 77 14.36 -1.37 20.10
N LYS A 78 15.16 -0.49 20.72
CA LYS A 78 16.56 -0.81 21.03
C LYS A 78 16.65 -2.11 21.85
N GLY A 79 17.55 -3.00 21.41
CA GLY A 79 17.78 -4.31 22.03
C GLY A 79 16.78 -5.40 21.63
N ASP A 80 15.68 -5.05 20.95
CA ASP A 80 14.72 -6.00 20.41
C ASP A 80 15.33 -6.77 19.24
N ARG A 81 15.08 -8.07 19.18
CA ARG A 81 15.71 -8.96 18.19
C ARG A 81 14.80 -10.07 17.72
N GLY A 82 15.04 -10.54 16.50
CA GLY A 82 14.36 -11.69 15.92
C GLY A 82 13.37 -11.32 14.83
N ALA A 83 12.91 -12.32 14.08
CA ALA A 83 12.17 -12.12 12.84
C ALA A 83 10.68 -11.74 13.01
N SER A 84 10.16 -11.69 14.24
CA SER A 84 8.73 -11.51 14.54
C SER A 84 8.47 -10.36 15.52
N SER A 85 9.32 -9.33 15.53
CA SER A 85 9.27 -8.20 16.48
C SER A 85 7.90 -7.53 16.55
N LEU A 86 7.34 -7.16 15.39
CA LEU A 86 6.06 -6.45 15.35
C LEU A 86 4.89 -7.36 15.73
N ASP A 87 4.96 -8.65 15.41
CA ASP A 87 3.99 -9.66 15.86
C ASP A 87 3.92 -9.68 17.40
N TRP A 88 5.09 -9.77 18.06
CA TRP A 88 5.16 -9.78 19.52
C TRP A 88 4.72 -8.47 20.14
N ALA A 89 5.07 -7.33 19.56
CA ALA A 89 4.64 -6.03 20.05
C ALA A 89 3.10 -5.92 20.08
N ILE A 90 2.42 -6.42 19.04
CA ILE A 90 0.96 -6.43 18.98
C ILE A 90 0.36 -7.46 19.95
N LEU A 91 0.92 -8.68 20.02
CA LEU A 91 0.46 -9.72 20.94
C LEU A 91 0.58 -9.30 22.41
N ARG A 92 1.63 -8.56 22.76
CA ARG A 92 1.87 -8.03 24.11
C ARG A 92 1.15 -6.71 24.38
N GLN A 93 0.45 -6.17 23.38
CA GLN A 93 -0.29 -4.91 23.46
C GLN A 93 0.59 -3.75 23.94
N GLU A 94 1.84 -3.72 23.46
CA GLU A 94 2.80 -2.66 23.76
C GLU A 94 2.18 -1.30 23.41
N LYS A 95 2.38 -0.29 24.26
CA LYS A 95 1.80 1.06 24.05
C LYS A 95 2.67 1.92 23.15
N THR A 96 3.98 1.71 23.20
CA THR A 96 4.95 2.31 22.30
C THR A 96 5.80 1.23 21.67
N TRP A 97 6.31 1.53 20.49
CA TRP A 97 7.25 0.67 19.79
C TRP A 97 8.21 1.54 18.98
N GLY A 98 9.08 0.96 18.16
CA GLY A 98 10.00 1.76 17.39
C GLY A 98 10.70 1.02 16.27
N VAL A 99 11.59 1.74 15.62
CA VAL A 99 12.51 1.22 14.60
C VAL A 99 13.93 1.55 15.00
N THR A 100 14.77 0.53 14.92
CA THR A 100 16.21 0.64 15.20
C THR A 100 16.97 0.44 13.90
N ILE A 101 17.86 1.37 13.58
CA ILE A 101 18.85 1.20 12.52
C ILE A 101 20.11 0.65 13.18
N LEU A 102 20.47 -0.59 12.87
CA LEU A 102 21.57 -1.30 13.51
C LEU A 102 22.59 -1.77 12.47
N GLU A 103 23.83 -1.92 12.88
CA GLU A 103 24.87 -2.47 12.02
C GLU A 103 24.76 -3.99 11.92
N ALA A 104 25.03 -4.55 10.74
CA ALA A 104 25.06 -6.00 10.58
C ALA A 104 26.31 -6.59 11.28
N VAL A 105 26.07 -7.60 12.11
CA VAL A 105 27.10 -8.41 12.76
C VAL A 105 26.68 -9.89 12.66
N GLU A 106 27.58 -10.81 13.03
CA GLU A 106 27.30 -12.25 12.95
C GLU A 106 26.02 -12.66 13.70
N LYS A 107 25.80 -12.09 14.88
CA LYS A 107 24.63 -12.37 15.73
C LYS A 107 23.46 -11.48 15.29
N MET A 108 22.37 -12.10 14.80
CA MET A 108 21.17 -11.41 14.29
C MET A 108 20.67 -10.29 15.22
N ASP A 109 20.53 -9.08 14.68
CA ASP A 109 20.05 -7.87 15.36
C ASP A 109 20.86 -7.51 16.63
N ALA A 110 22.13 -7.89 16.71
CA ALA A 110 23.00 -7.61 17.87
C ALA A 110 23.99 -6.47 17.65
N GLY A 111 23.99 -5.86 16.46
CA GLY A 111 25.01 -4.88 16.14
C GLY A 111 24.76 -3.53 16.81
N PRO A 112 25.79 -2.66 16.80
CA PRO A 112 25.67 -1.29 17.30
C PRO A 112 24.51 -0.51 16.65
N VAL A 113 23.86 0.34 17.44
CA VAL A 113 22.73 1.18 17.03
C VAL A 113 23.23 2.49 16.43
N TRP A 114 22.77 2.77 15.22
CA TRP A 114 23.07 3.98 14.46
C TRP A 114 22.00 5.07 14.60
N ALA A 115 20.74 4.66 14.74
CA ALA A 115 19.61 5.54 14.97
C ALA A 115 18.44 4.75 15.59
N TYR A 116 17.57 5.44 16.33
CA TYR A 116 16.37 4.86 16.92
C TYR A 116 15.24 5.89 16.88
N ASN A 117 14.07 5.48 16.41
CA ASN A 117 12.88 6.32 16.33
C ASN A 117 11.67 5.56 16.90
N GLU A 118 11.05 6.14 17.92
CA GLU A 118 9.87 5.60 18.62
C GLU A 118 8.56 6.09 17.96
N PHE A 119 7.49 5.32 18.12
CA PHE A 119 6.13 5.70 17.77
C PHE A 119 5.09 5.05 18.70
N ILE A 120 3.87 5.59 18.68
CA ILE A 120 2.73 5.07 19.45
C ILE A 120 2.09 3.90 18.69
N MET A 121 1.82 2.80 19.40
CA MET A 121 1.13 1.64 18.84
C MET A 121 -0.38 1.89 18.73
N ARG A 122 -0.92 1.74 17.52
CA ARG A 122 -2.38 1.72 17.28
C ARG A 122 -2.90 0.29 17.32
N SER A 123 -4.17 0.13 17.70
CA SER A 123 -4.88 -1.14 17.68
C SER A 123 -5.40 -1.48 16.27
N VAL A 124 -4.47 -1.70 15.33
CA VAL A 124 -4.75 -2.06 13.93
C VAL A 124 -3.86 -3.22 13.48
N SER A 125 -4.04 -3.71 12.25
CA SER A 125 -3.25 -4.82 11.72
C SER A 125 -1.75 -4.52 11.66
N LYS A 126 -0.93 -5.57 11.77
CA LYS A 126 0.52 -5.50 11.60
C LYS A 126 0.91 -4.87 10.27
N GLY A 127 0.20 -5.20 9.19
CA GLY A 127 0.40 -4.64 7.86
C GLY A 127 0.19 -3.13 7.83
N GLU A 128 -0.86 -2.63 8.49
CA GLU A 128 -1.14 -1.20 8.59
C GLU A 128 -0.10 -0.47 9.43
N ILE A 129 0.32 -1.01 10.58
CA ILE A 129 1.42 -0.43 11.38
C ILE A 129 2.74 -0.40 10.59
N TYR A 130 3.04 -1.47 9.85
CA TYR A 130 4.25 -1.57 9.05
C TYR A 130 4.31 -0.49 7.95
N ARG A 131 3.20 -0.28 7.24
CA ARG A 131 3.09 0.70 6.15
C ARG A 131 3.06 2.14 6.62
N ASN A 132 2.64 2.39 7.86
CA ASN A 132 2.50 3.73 8.42
C ASN A 132 3.65 4.05 9.39
N GLU A 133 3.47 3.73 10.66
CA GLU A 133 4.38 4.14 11.74
C GLU A 133 5.80 3.60 11.55
N VAL A 134 5.94 2.32 11.24
CA VAL A 134 7.27 1.68 11.08
C VAL A 134 7.99 2.28 9.88
N THR A 135 7.32 2.43 8.74
CA THR A 135 7.94 2.99 7.53
C THR A 135 8.33 4.46 7.74
N GLN A 136 7.52 5.24 8.46
CA GLN A 136 7.86 6.63 8.79
C GLN A 136 9.04 6.72 9.76
N ALA A 137 9.06 5.91 10.81
CA ALA A 137 10.17 5.84 11.76
C ALA A 137 11.47 5.33 11.11
N ALA A 138 11.38 4.36 10.20
CA ALA A 138 12.50 3.87 9.41
C ALA A 138 13.08 4.96 8.50
N SER A 139 12.22 5.75 7.84
CA SER A 139 12.64 6.89 7.02
C SER A 139 13.45 7.90 7.83
N LYS A 140 12.91 8.33 8.98
CA LYS A 140 13.62 9.23 9.91
C LYS A 140 14.94 8.62 10.39
N GLY A 141 14.92 7.34 10.78
CA GLY A 141 16.08 6.62 11.26
C GLY A 141 17.19 6.52 10.22
N ILE A 142 16.87 6.24 8.96
CA ILE A 142 17.87 6.16 7.89
C ILE A 142 18.48 7.52 7.58
N ILE A 143 17.68 8.60 7.55
CA ILE A 143 18.21 9.95 7.36
C ILE A 143 19.18 10.30 8.49
N GLN A 144 18.79 10.04 9.74
CA GLN A 144 19.65 10.23 10.90
C GLN A 144 20.93 9.39 10.83
N ALA A 145 20.83 8.12 10.46
CA ALA A 145 21.97 7.23 10.35
C ALA A 145 22.95 7.67 9.24
N LEU A 146 22.46 8.27 8.15
CA LEU A 146 23.32 8.83 7.10
C LEU A 146 24.08 10.07 7.57
N ASP A 147 23.45 10.92 8.36
CA ASP A 147 24.13 12.10 8.93
C ASP A 147 25.18 11.66 9.95
N ASN A 148 24.87 10.64 10.75
CA ASN A 148 25.83 9.98 11.63
C ASN A 148 26.98 9.33 10.84
N PHE A 149 26.71 8.68 9.70
CA PHE A 149 27.73 8.06 8.84
C PHE A 149 28.69 9.06 8.22
N LYS A 150 28.24 10.27 7.92
CA LYS A 150 29.12 11.35 7.45
C LYS A 150 29.97 11.96 8.57
N ASN A 151 29.53 11.83 9.81
CA ASN A 151 30.23 12.38 10.97
C ASN A 151 31.35 11.43 11.41
N ILE A 152 32.59 11.77 11.09
CA ILE A 152 33.77 10.94 11.39
C ILE A 152 34.00 10.71 12.89
N THR A 153 33.45 11.55 13.76
CA THR A 153 33.56 11.37 15.23
C THR A 153 32.44 10.54 15.82
N PHE A 154 31.38 10.26 15.04
CA PHE A 154 30.27 9.44 15.51
C PHE A 154 30.74 8.00 15.72
N LYS A 155 30.31 7.40 16.83
CA LYS A 155 30.45 5.97 17.09
C LYS A 155 29.07 5.41 17.36
N PRO A 156 28.63 4.36 16.63
CA PRO A 156 27.35 3.74 16.91
C PRO A 156 27.35 3.11 18.31
N GLU A 157 26.19 3.15 18.97
CA GLU A 157 26.01 2.73 20.36
C GLU A 157 26.01 1.19 20.44
N PRO A 158 26.99 0.54 21.10
CA PRO A 158 26.95 -0.90 21.29
C PRO A 158 25.72 -1.32 22.08
N LEU A 159 25.11 -2.45 21.73
CA LEU A 159 24.01 -3.00 22.52
C LEU A 159 24.52 -3.59 23.84
N ASP A 160 24.24 -2.89 24.94
CA ASP A 160 24.56 -3.32 26.30
C ASP A 160 23.28 -3.64 27.09
N TYR A 161 23.00 -4.93 27.26
CA TYR A 161 21.83 -5.41 28.01
C TYR A 161 21.95 -5.22 29.54
N SER A 162 23.09 -4.75 30.04
CA SER A 162 23.21 -4.31 31.44
C SER A 162 22.65 -2.91 31.67
N ASN A 163 22.49 -2.11 30.60
CA ASN A 163 21.83 -0.81 30.65
C ASN A 163 20.30 -0.99 30.76
N SER A 164 19.70 -0.44 31.82
CA SER A 164 18.25 -0.49 32.07
C SER A 164 17.40 0.23 31.01
N GLU A 165 17.98 1.11 30.20
CA GLU A 165 17.30 1.77 29.09
C GLU A 165 17.11 0.84 27.86
N ILE A 166 17.85 -0.26 27.80
CA ILE A 166 17.70 -1.28 26.74
C ILE A 166 16.61 -2.27 27.15
N ILE A 167 15.37 -1.94 26.80
CA ILE A 167 14.17 -2.71 27.18
C ILE A 167 13.93 -3.90 26.22
N GLY A 168 14.38 -3.78 24.98
CA GLY A 168 14.19 -4.82 23.97
C GLY A 168 14.95 -6.11 24.32
N LYS A 169 14.46 -7.23 23.78
CA LYS A 169 15.01 -8.57 24.05
C LYS A 169 14.94 -9.47 22.82
N TRP A 170 15.60 -10.62 22.92
CA TRP A 170 15.41 -11.69 21.94
C TRP A 170 13.97 -12.21 21.96
N ASN A 171 13.34 -12.26 20.79
CA ASN A 171 12.07 -12.93 20.58
C ASN A 171 12.22 -14.10 19.62
N ASN A 172 11.57 -15.22 19.97
CA ASN A 172 11.46 -16.35 19.06
C ASN A 172 10.54 -16.00 17.89
N LYS A 173 10.70 -16.72 16.77
CA LYS A 173 9.74 -16.63 15.66
C LYS A 173 8.36 -17.06 16.17
N THR A 174 7.34 -16.26 15.86
CA THR A 174 5.94 -16.60 16.16
C THR A 174 5.49 -17.85 15.41
N THR A 175 4.57 -18.59 16.03
CA THR A 175 3.94 -19.81 15.53
C THR A 175 2.43 -19.69 15.63
N GLN A 176 1.68 -20.60 15.02
CA GLN A 176 0.21 -20.60 15.14
C GLN A 176 -0.29 -20.73 16.59
N LYS A 177 0.51 -21.35 17.48
CA LYS A 177 0.17 -21.44 18.92
C LYS A 177 0.08 -20.07 19.58
N ASP A 178 0.90 -19.11 19.13
CA ASP A 178 0.93 -17.76 19.68
C ASP A 178 -0.29 -16.93 19.26
N PHE A 179 -0.98 -17.33 18.18
CA PHE A 179 -2.17 -16.66 17.67
C PHE A 179 -3.48 -17.39 18.03
N THR A 180 -3.40 -18.54 18.70
CA THR A 180 -4.57 -19.37 19.01
C THR A 180 -5.50 -18.68 20.00
N PHE A 181 -6.81 -18.80 19.78
CA PHE A 181 -7.85 -18.29 20.66
C PHE A 181 -9.06 -19.24 20.68
N SER A 182 -9.90 -19.09 21.69
CA SER A 182 -11.27 -19.62 21.71
C SER A 182 -12.24 -18.53 21.28
N TRP A 183 -13.33 -18.90 20.58
CA TRP A 183 -14.41 -17.94 20.30
C TRP A 183 -15.14 -17.44 21.55
N GLU A 184 -14.88 -18.06 22.70
CA GLU A 184 -15.33 -17.62 24.03
C GLU A 184 -14.43 -16.56 24.67
N ASP A 185 -13.24 -16.30 24.11
CA ASP A 185 -12.32 -15.28 24.59
C ASP A 185 -12.91 -13.86 24.39
N ASP A 186 -12.26 -12.86 24.97
CA ASP A 186 -12.66 -11.47 24.75
C ASP A 186 -12.53 -11.09 23.27
N THR A 187 -13.53 -10.40 22.73
CA THR A 187 -13.59 -10.02 21.32
C THR A 187 -12.38 -9.20 20.90
N ASN A 188 -11.90 -8.29 21.74
CA ASN A 188 -10.74 -7.45 21.42
C ASN A 188 -9.43 -8.24 21.48
N GLU A 189 -9.35 -9.27 22.32
CA GLU A 189 -8.21 -10.20 22.35
C GLU A 189 -8.13 -11.01 21.04
N ILE A 190 -9.28 -11.51 20.56
CA ILE A 190 -9.37 -12.22 19.27
C ILE A 190 -8.94 -11.29 18.14
N ILE A 191 -9.49 -10.07 18.08
CA ILE A 191 -9.10 -9.06 17.08
C ILE A 191 -7.60 -8.76 17.15
N HIS A 192 -7.02 -8.63 18.35
CA HIS A 192 -5.58 -8.40 18.52
C HIS A 192 -4.72 -9.53 17.95
N LYS A 193 -5.08 -10.79 18.22
CA LYS A 193 -4.38 -11.96 17.67
C LYS A 193 -4.46 -11.98 16.14
N ILE A 194 -5.62 -11.67 15.57
CA ILE A 194 -5.79 -11.56 14.11
C ILE A 194 -4.95 -10.41 13.55
N ASN A 195 -4.97 -9.25 14.18
CA ASN A 195 -4.17 -8.08 13.79
C ASN A 195 -2.66 -8.37 13.81
N ALA A 196 -2.15 -9.10 14.81
CA ALA A 196 -0.74 -9.48 14.90
C ALA A 196 -0.29 -10.38 13.72
N ALA A 197 -1.21 -11.17 13.17
CA ALA A 197 -0.96 -12.07 12.05
C ALA A 197 -1.40 -11.50 10.68
N ASP A 198 -1.94 -10.29 10.60
CA ASP A 198 -2.42 -9.67 9.35
C ASP A 198 -1.39 -8.66 8.82
N SER A 199 -0.76 -8.87 7.66
CA SER A 199 -1.25 -9.65 6.50
C SER A 199 -0.63 -11.04 6.31
N SER A 200 0.29 -11.45 7.19
CA SER A 200 0.93 -12.76 7.20
C SER A 200 1.42 -13.06 8.63
N PRO A 201 1.30 -14.31 9.14
CA PRO A 201 0.89 -15.53 8.42
C PRO A 201 -0.63 -15.76 8.33
N GLY A 202 -1.44 -14.91 8.97
CA GLY A 202 -2.85 -15.18 9.24
C GLY A 202 -3.05 -16.12 10.43
N VAL A 203 -4.25 -16.09 11.01
CA VAL A 203 -4.59 -16.95 12.17
C VAL A 203 -5.37 -18.16 11.69
N LEU A 204 -4.92 -19.34 12.08
CA LEU A 204 -5.61 -20.59 11.79
C LEU A 204 -6.94 -20.68 12.55
N ILE A 205 -8.03 -20.84 11.82
CA ILE A 205 -9.38 -21.09 12.35
C ILE A 205 -10.03 -22.23 11.57
N THR A 206 -11.01 -22.90 12.18
CA THR A 206 -11.81 -23.93 11.53
C THR A 206 -13.23 -23.41 11.32
N LEU A 207 -13.73 -23.49 10.08
CA LEU A 207 -15.09 -23.12 9.67
C LEU A 207 -15.66 -24.24 8.80
N PHE A 208 -16.87 -24.72 9.10
CA PHE A 208 -17.50 -25.84 8.39
C PHE A 208 -16.55 -27.04 8.22
N ASP A 209 -15.88 -27.45 9.30
CA ASP A 209 -14.89 -28.55 9.32
C ASP A 209 -13.68 -28.38 8.39
N ASN A 210 -13.44 -27.17 7.88
CA ASN A 210 -12.30 -26.83 7.03
C ASN A 210 -11.43 -25.75 7.70
N ASP A 211 -10.12 -25.88 7.53
CA ASP A 211 -9.14 -24.95 8.10
C ASP A 211 -8.83 -23.80 7.14
N TYR A 212 -8.77 -22.59 7.69
CA TYR A 212 -8.45 -21.35 6.99
C TYR A 212 -7.51 -20.48 7.82
N TYR A 213 -6.65 -19.73 7.14
CA TYR A 213 -6.04 -18.54 7.73
C TYR A 213 -6.97 -17.35 7.57
N CYS A 214 -7.31 -16.64 8.65
CA CYS A 214 -8.19 -15.47 8.62
C CYS A 214 -7.44 -14.13 8.75
N TYR A 215 -8.06 -13.08 8.20
CA TYR A 215 -7.51 -11.71 8.11
C TYR A 215 -8.63 -10.66 8.12
N GLY A 216 -8.25 -9.40 8.37
CA GLY A 216 -9.13 -8.24 8.28
C GLY A 216 -10.30 -8.33 9.26
N ALA A 217 -9.98 -8.41 10.55
CA ALA A 217 -10.94 -8.47 11.64
C ALA A 217 -11.48 -7.07 11.99
N HIS A 218 -12.79 -6.96 12.14
CA HIS A 218 -13.47 -5.73 12.58
C HIS A 218 -14.55 -6.05 13.60
N LEU A 219 -14.69 -5.19 14.60
CA LEU A 219 -15.70 -5.35 15.65
C LEU A 219 -17.13 -5.22 15.10
N GLU A 220 -18.03 -6.04 15.62
CA GLU A 220 -19.48 -5.95 15.42
C GLU A 220 -20.20 -5.99 16.76
N THR A 221 -20.95 -4.93 17.07
CA THR A 221 -21.56 -4.73 18.40
C THR A 221 -23.03 -5.13 18.50
N ARG A 222 -23.71 -5.37 17.38
CA ARG A 222 -25.15 -5.69 17.34
C ARG A 222 -25.45 -7.14 17.01
N LEU A 223 -24.75 -7.73 16.04
CA LEU A 223 -24.99 -9.13 15.67
C LEU A 223 -24.47 -10.06 16.76
N LYS A 224 -25.30 -11.05 17.13
CA LYS A 224 -25.02 -12.02 18.19
C LYS A 224 -25.46 -13.40 17.76
N GLY A 225 -24.88 -14.42 18.39
CA GLY A 225 -25.18 -15.82 18.12
C GLY A 225 -24.39 -16.74 19.03
N ARG A 226 -24.37 -18.03 18.73
CA ARG A 226 -23.52 -18.99 19.44
C ARG A 226 -22.05 -18.66 19.17
N TYR A 227 -21.18 -18.75 20.17
CA TYR A 227 -19.75 -18.49 19.97
C TYR A 227 -19.18 -19.37 18.86
N GLY A 228 -18.42 -18.76 17.95
CA GLY A 228 -17.85 -19.42 16.77
C GLY A 228 -18.84 -19.70 15.64
N SER A 229 -20.12 -19.38 15.79
CA SER A 229 -21.09 -19.49 14.68
C SER A 229 -20.99 -18.28 13.74
N ILE A 230 -21.09 -18.55 12.44
CA ILE A 230 -21.23 -17.49 11.45
C ILE A 230 -22.68 -16.99 11.49
N VAL A 231 -22.86 -15.72 11.81
CA VAL A 231 -24.19 -15.11 12.06
C VAL A 231 -24.67 -14.25 10.90
N ALA A 232 -23.77 -13.82 10.00
CA ALA A 232 -24.12 -13.04 8.83
C ALA A 232 -23.01 -13.03 7.78
N GLN A 233 -23.37 -12.61 6.57
CA GLN A 233 -22.46 -12.14 5.53
C GLN A 233 -22.82 -10.74 5.08
N ARG A 234 -21.83 -9.98 4.59
CA ARG A 234 -22.00 -8.66 4.00
C ARG A 234 -20.83 -8.44 3.06
N ASN A 235 -21.06 -7.99 1.83
CA ASN A 235 -19.99 -7.51 0.93
C ASN A 235 -18.77 -8.46 0.86
N ASN A 236 -19.01 -9.76 0.73
CA ASN A 236 -18.02 -10.83 0.74
C ASN A 236 -17.24 -11.09 2.04
N ALA A 237 -17.59 -10.43 3.15
CA ALA A 237 -17.11 -10.76 4.51
C ALA A 237 -18.11 -11.66 5.25
N ILE A 238 -17.62 -12.39 6.25
CA ILE A 238 -18.44 -13.16 7.21
C ILE A 238 -18.38 -12.53 8.60
N CYS A 239 -19.46 -12.64 9.36
CA CYS A 239 -19.53 -12.19 10.75
C CYS A 239 -19.62 -13.41 11.67
N ILE A 240 -18.71 -13.52 12.63
CA ILE A 240 -18.62 -14.67 13.56
C ILE A 240 -18.92 -14.18 14.97
N ALA A 241 -19.87 -14.81 15.65
CA ALA A 241 -20.22 -14.47 17.02
C ALA A 241 -19.10 -14.86 18.00
N THR A 242 -18.86 -13.97 18.96
CA THR A 242 -17.92 -14.14 20.09
C THR A 242 -18.68 -13.93 21.40
N LYS A 243 -17.98 -13.95 22.54
CA LYS A 243 -18.60 -13.85 23.87
C LYS A 243 -19.72 -12.82 24.03
N ASN A 244 -19.45 -11.54 23.74
CA ASN A 244 -20.42 -10.45 23.95
C ASN A 244 -20.75 -9.65 22.67
N ASN A 245 -19.98 -9.86 21.60
CA ASN A 245 -20.01 -9.15 20.33
C ASN A 245 -19.86 -10.16 19.19
N ALA A 246 -19.62 -9.69 17.97
CA ALA A 246 -19.16 -10.50 16.85
C ALA A 246 -17.94 -9.84 16.18
N ILE A 247 -17.32 -10.56 15.26
CA ILE A 247 -16.19 -10.09 14.47
C ILE A 247 -16.50 -10.32 13.00
N TRP A 248 -16.41 -9.26 12.20
CA TRP A 248 -16.33 -9.38 10.75
C TRP A 248 -14.94 -9.82 10.35
N ILE A 249 -14.85 -10.92 9.60
CA ILE A 249 -13.65 -11.42 8.94
C ILE A 249 -13.83 -11.17 7.44
N THR A 250 -13.00 -10.29 6.90
CA THR A 250 -13.14 -9.89 5.49
C THR A 250 -12.47 -10.87 4.54
N HIS A 251 -11.39 -11.55 4.97
CA HIS A 251 -10.59 -12.39 4.10
C HIS A 251 -10.19 -13.71 4.76
N LEU A 252 -10.14 -14.76 3.94
CA LEU A 252 -9.66 -16.09 4.30
C LEU A 252 -8.63 -16.57 3.27
N LYS A 253 -7.80 -17.52 3.67
CA LYS A 253 -6.93 -18.31 2.78
C LYS A 253 -7.01 -19.77 3.20
N SER A 254 -7.49 -20.63 2.31
CA SER A 254 -7.48 -22.09 2.54
C SER A 254 -6.04 -22.62 2.67
N LEU A 255 -5.87 -23.67 3.45
CA LEU A 255 -4.58 -24.35 3.62
C LEU A 255 -4.22 -25.27 2.44
N ASN A 256 -5.16 -25.52 1.52
CA ASN A 256 -4.90 -26.34 0.35
C ASN A 256 -3.81 -25.70 -0.52
N GLU A 257 -3.01 -26.54 -1.17
CA GLU A 257 -1.92 -26.09 -2.04
C GLU A 257 -2.46 -25.22 -3.18
N GLY A 258 -1.71 -24.17 -3.53
CA GLY A 258 -2.12 -23.23 -4.58
C GLY A 258 -3.27 -22.29 -4.19
N GLN A 259 -3.79 -22.32 -2.97
CA GLN A 259 -4.83 -21.37 -2.56
C GLN A 259 -4.26 -20.00 -2.22
N VAL A 260 -5.04 -18.96 -2.50
CA VAL A 260 -4.66 -17.55 -2.36
C VAL A 260 -5.59 -16.87 -1.37
N LYS A 261 -5.18 -15.71 -0.84
CA LYS A 261 -6.03 -14.95 0.08
C LYS A 261 -7.19 -14.32 -0.72
N LEU A 262 -8.42 -14.55 -0.29
CA LEU A 262 -9.64 -14.11 -0.97
C LEU A 262 -10.61 -13.47 0.02
N PRO A 263 -11.56 -12.65 -0.45
CA PRO A 263 -12.74 -12.31 0.34
C PRO A 263 -13.39 -13.57 0.92
N ALA A 264 -13.81 -13.51 2.18
CA ALA A 264 -14.20 -14.68 2.96
C ALA A 264 -15.30 -15.52 2.29
N ILE A 265 -16.31 -14.89 1.69
CA ILE A 265 -17.39 -15.59 0.96
C ILE A 265 -16.86 -16.32 -0.27
N LEU A 266 -15.93 -15.73 -1.02
CA LEU A 266 -15.31 -16.39 -2.17
C LEU A 266 -14.43 -17.57 -1.75
N ALA A 267 -13.72 -17.45 -0.63
CA ALA A 267 -12.91 -18.54 -0.09
C ALA A 267 -13.75 -19.73 0.43
N LEU A 268 -14.96 -19.46 0.94
CA LEU A 268 -15.90 -20.48 1.41
C LEU A 268 -16.63 -21.19 0.26
N GLY A 269 -16.76 -20.53 -0.91
CA GLY A 269 -17.46 -21.10 -2.07
C GLY A 269 -18.91 -21.46 -1.73
N GLU A 270 -19.33 -22.67 -2.07
CA GLU A 270 -20.70 -23.15 -1.84
C GLU A 270 -21.11 -23.18 -0.37
N LEU A 271 -20.16 -23.30 0.56
CA LEU A 271 -20.42 -23.27 2.01
C LEU A 271 -21.03 -21.92 2.45
N ALA A 272 -20.84 -20.87 1.66
CA ALA A 272 -21.40 -19.55 1.98
C ALA A 272 -22.90 -19.41 1.65
N ASN A 273 -23.48 -20.34 0.89
CA ASN A 273 -24.86 -20.21 0.38
C ASN A 273 -25.92 -20.14 1.50
N GLU A 274 -25.65 -20.74 2.65
CA GLU A 274 -26.58 -20.76 3.79
C GLU A 274 -26.39 -19.59 4.77
N ILE A 275 -25.34 -18.77 4.58
CA ILE A 275 -25.04 -17.66 5.49
C ILE A 275 -26.03 -16.51 5.23
N PRO A 276 -26.75 -16.01 6.25
CA PRO A 276 -27.73 -14.96 6.06
C PRO A 276 -27.09 -13.62 5.67
N ILE A 277 -27.67 -12.93 4.70
CA ILE A 277 -27.16 -11.64 4.22
C ILE A 277 -27.61 -10.50 5.15
N SER A 278 -26.66 -9.75 5.70
CA SER A 278 -26.87 -8.50 6.44
C SER A 278 -26.54 -7.31 5.53
N ASN A 279 -27.48 -6.97 4.65
CA ASN A 279 -27.35 -5.81 3.76
C ASN A 279 -27.31 -4.51 4.54
N ARG A 280 -26.54 -3.57 4.01
CA ARG A 280 -26.40 -2.24 4.59
C ARG A 280 -26.02 -1.21 3.55
N SER A 281 -26.73 -0.10 3.50
CA SER A 281 -26.38 1.02 2.63
C SER A 281 -25.15 1.79 3.17
N PRO A 282 -24.24 2.27 2.30
CA PRO A 282 -23.17 3.20 2.69
C PRO A 282 -23.67 4.49 3.35
N PHE A 283 -24.94 4.85 3.12
CA PHE A 283 -25.58 6.10 3.56
C PHE A 283 -26.39 5.99 4.85
N GLU A 284 -26.45 4.80 5.46
CA GLU A 284 -27.16 4.56 6.70
C GLU A 284 -26.31 4.88 7.93
N ASN A 285 -26.81 5.74 8.80
CA ASN A 285 -26.22 5.97 10.12
C ASN A 285 -26.24 4.68 10.96
N PHE A 286 -25.24 4.51 11.82
CA PHE A 286 -25.18 3.43 12.79
C PHE A 286 -24.91 3.95 14.19
N GLU A 287 -25.58 3.37 15.18
CA GLU A 287 -25.12 3.47 16.56
C GLU A 287 -24.42 2.17 16.94
N GLY A 288 -23.14 2.27 17.28
CA GLY A 288 -22.25 1.16 17.60
C GLY A 288 -21.09 1.01 16.59
N GLU A 289 -20.36 -0.09 16.69
CA GLU A 289 -19.30 -0.46 15.75
C GLU A 289 -19.72 -1.64 14.87
N THR A 290 -19.44 -1.55 13.58
CA THR A 290 -19.67 -2.56 12.56
C THR A 290 -18.68 -2.36 11.42
N TRP A 291 -18.54 -3.36 10.55
CA TRP A 291 -17.74 -3.23 9.34
C TRP A 291 -18.57 -2.70 8.16
N GLN A 292 -18.04 -1.66 7.52
CA GLN A 292 -18.52 -1.14 6.24
C GLN A 292 -17.33 -0.86 5.35
N GLU A 293 -17.29 -1.56 4.23
CA GLU A 293 -16.27 -1.37 3.21
C GLU A 293 -16.38 0.00 2.53
N ILE A 294 -17.61 0.45 2.23
CA ILE A 294 -17.92 1.76 1.67
C ILE A 294 -18.83 2.48 2.67
N ARG A 295 -18.50 3.74 2.99
CA ARG A 295 -19.21 4.53 4.00
C ARG A 295 -19.27 6.00 3.59
N PHE A 296 -20.41 6.62 3.84
CA PHE A 296 -20.65 8.03 3.54
C PHE A 296 -20.83 8.84 4.82
N GLU A 297 -20.18 10.00 4.89
CA GLU A 297 -20.44 11.05 5.88
C GLU A 297 -20.81 12.35 5.14
N GLN A 298 -21.66 13.18 5.73
CA GLN A 298 -22.02 14.48 5.17
C GLN A 298 -21.83 15.60 6.19
N ASP A 299 -21.27 16.72 5.74
CA ASP A 299 -21.15 17.97 6.48
C ASP A 299 -21.62 19.11 5.58
N GLY A 300 -22.85 19.60 5.82
CA GLY A 300 -23.50 20.57 4.94
C GLY A 300 -23.59 20.07 3.50
N GLU A 301 -22.96 20.80 2.57
CA GLU A 301 -22.91 20.48 1.14
C GLU A 301 -21.69 19.64 0.73
N ILE A 302 -20.90 19.18 1.70
CA ILE A 302 -19.73 18.31 1.49
C ILE A 302 -20.09 16.85 1.80
N GLY A 303 -19.81 15.95 0.87
CA GLY A 303 -19.96 14.51 1.04
C GLY A 303 -18.60 13.81 1.09
N TYR A 304 -18.30 13.11 2.19
CA TYR A 304 -17.08 12.32 2.36
C TYR A 304 -17.40 10.84 2.11
N LEU A 305 -16.79 10.26 1.07
CA LEU A 305 -16.98 8.87 0.69
C LEU A 305 -15.71 8.06 0.97
N TYR A 306 -15.78 7.17 1.95
CA TYR A 306 -14.71 6.26 2.34
C TYR A 306 -14.89 4.91 1.64
N PHE A 307 -13.80 4.29 1.21
CA PHE A 307 -13.79 2.96 0.61
C PHE A 307 -12.51 2.20 1.01
N ASP A 308 -12.59 1.38 2.06
CA ASP A 308 -11.45 0.70 2.67
C ASP A 308 -11.32 -0.73 2.14
N PHE A 309 -11.05 -0.85 0.83
CA PHE A 309 -10.82 -2.14 0.20
C PHE A 309 -9.51 -2.74 0.69
N TYR A 310 -9.55 -4.01 1.13
CA TYR A 310 -8.40 -4.68 1.72
C TYR A 310 -7.20 -4.71 0.75
N ASN A 311 -6.02 -4.25 1.21
CA ASN A 311 -4.82 -3.99 0.40
C ASN A 311 -5.02 -3.05 -0.82
N GLY A 312 -6.13 -2.31 -0.86
CA GLY A 312 -6.51 -1.45 -1.99
C GLY A 312 -6.82 -2.20 -3.29
N ALA A 313 -7.00 -3.52 -3.25
CA ALA A 313 -7.35 -4.32 -4.42
C ALA A 313 -8.86 -4.21 -4.68
N MET A 314 -9.25 -3.91 -5.92
CA MET A 314 -10.65 -3.58 -6.28
C MET A 314 -11.21 -4.60 -7.26
N SER A 315 -12.09 -5.48 -6.80
CA SER A 315 -12.78 -6.45 -7.64
C SER A 315 -13.84 -5.77 -8.51
N SER A 316 -14.36 -6.50 -9.50
CA SER A 316 -15.46 -6.05 -10.35
C SER A 316 -16.67 -5.58 -9.51
N ASP A 317 -17.05 -6.33 -8.47
CA ASP A 317 -18.12 -5.98 -7.53
C ASP A 317 -17.82 -4.70 -6.73
N GLN A 318 -16.61 -4.60 -6.16
CA GLN A 318 -16.20 -3.44 -5.38
C GLN A 318 -16.18 -2.16 -6.22
N CYS A 319 -15.70 -2.23 -7.46
CA CYS A 319 -15.73 -1.12 -8.41
C CYS A 319 -17.16 -0.67 -8.72
N ASN A 320 -18.07 -1.61 -9.00
CA ASN A 320 -19.47 -1.29 -9.28
C ASN A 320 -20.17 -0.66 -8.06
N ARG A 321 -20.00 -1.24 -6.87
CA ARG A 321 -20.58 -0.71 -5.63
C ARG A 321 -20.04 0.69 -5.29
N LEU A 322 -18.76 0.96 -5.55
CA LEU A 322 -18.19 2.30 -5.38
C LEU A 322 -18.75 3.29 -6.41
N ARG A 323 -18.89 2.87 -7.67
CA ARG A 323 -19.51 3.71 -8.71
C ARG A 323 -20.94 4.09 -8.32
N ASP A 324 -21.73 3.12 -7.86
CA ASP A 324 -23.12 3.35 -7.44
C ASP A 324 -23.16 4.27 -6.20
N ALA A 325 -22.23 4.12 -5.25
CA ALA A 325 -22.11 5.03 -4.12
C ALA A 325 -21.72 6.46 -4.55
N ILE A 326 -20.89 6.64 -5.59
CA ILE A 326 -20.58 7.95 -6.15
C ILE A 326 -21.83 8.57 -6.79
N ILE A 327 -22.60 7.80 -7.56
CA ILE A 327 -23.86 8.24 -8.17
C ILE A 327 -24.85 8.75 -7.10
N GLU A 328 -24.99 8.01 -6.00
CA GLU A 328 -25.85 8.44 -4.89
C GLU A 328 -25.27 9.65 -4.12
N THR A 329 -23.95 9.72 -3.95
CA THR A 329 -23.28 10.86 -3.29
C THR A 329 -23.51 12.18 -4.04
N LYS A 330 -23.49 12.13 -5.38
CA LYS A 330 -23.76 13.29 -6.25
C LYS A 330 -25.14 13.91 -6.05
N LYS A 331 -26.12 13.16 -5.56
CA LYS A 331 -27.47 13.66 -5.25
C LYS A 331 -27.52 14.43 -3.93
N ARG A 332 -26.49 14.29 -3.09
CA ARG A 332 -26.49 14.74 -1.69
C ARG A 332 -25.51 15.88 -1.40
N ALA A 333 -24.47 16.03 -2.21
CA ALA A 333 -23.38 16.97 -1.99
C ALA A 333 -23.00 17.73 -3.26
N LYS A 334 -22.46 18.94 -3.12
CA LYS A 334 -21.84 19.72 -4.20
C LYS A 334 -20.35 19.49 -4.30
N LEU A 335 -19.69 19.34 -3.14
CA LEU A 335 -18.29 18.98 -3.04
C LEU A 335 -18.20 17.53 -2.54
N ILE A 336 -17.50 16.68 -3.28
CA ILE A 336 -17.33 15.27 -2.94
C ILE A 336 -15.87 15.03 -2.60
N VAL A 337 -15.61 14.46 -1.43
CA VAL A 337 -14.29 14.06 -0.99
C VAL A 337 -14.21 12.54 -1.04
N LEU A 338 -13.44 12.01 -1.98
CA LEU A 338 -13.11 10.60 -2.07
C LEU A 338 -11.99 10.35 -1.06
N MET A 339 -12.32 9.72 0.07
CA MET A 339 -11.41 9.50 1.20
C MET A 339 -10.55 8.24 1.05
N GLY A 340 -10.96 7.31 0.18
CA GLY A 340 -10.28 6.03 -0.03
C GLY A 340 -10.10 5.19 1.22
N GLY A 341 -9.21 4.20 1.12
CA GLY A 341 -8.78 3.40 2.26
C GLY A 341 -7.76 4.15 3.12
N LYS A 342 -7.83 3.94 4.43
CA LYS A 342 -6.96 4.61 5.42
C LYS A 342 -5.51 4.14 5.32
N ASP A 343 -5.30 2.92 4.85
CA ASP A 343 -4.00 2.25 4.79
C ASP A 343 -3.45 2.21 3.36
N VAL A 344 -4.29 1.86 2.39
CA VAL A 344 -3.98 1.89 0.96
C VAL A 344 -5.14 2.57 0.25
N TRP A 345 -4.83 3.55 -0.60
CA TRP A 345 -5.85 4.25 -1.38
C TRP A 345 -6.50 3.30 -2.41
N SER A 346 -5.68 2.74 -3.29
CA SER A 346 -6.05 1.75 -4.30
C SER A 346 -4.80 1.24 -5.01
N ASN A 347 -4.78 -0.04 -5.35
CA ASN A 347 -3.78 -0.70 -6.20
C ASN A 347 -4.38 -1.15 -7.55
N GLY A 348 -5.60 -0.72 -7.89
CA GLY A 348 -6.31 -1.12 -9.11
C GLY A 348 -7.01 -2.48 -8.98
N ILE A 349 -7.06 -3.23 -10.09
CA ILE A 349 -7.79 -4.50 -10.22
C ILE A 349 -7.38 -5.57 -9.18
N HIS A 350 -8.30 -6.47 -8.84
CA HIS A 350 -8.12 -7.44 -7.77
C HIS A 350 -7.47 -8.75 -8.25
N LEU A 351 -6.14 -8.74 -8.38
CA LEU A 351 -5.37 -9.87 -8.92
C LEU A 351 -5.65 -11.22 -8.25
N ASN A 352 -5.93 -11.27 -6.94
CA ASN A 352 -6.26 -12.54 -6.27
C ASN A 352 -7.64 -13.09 -6.68
N VAL A 353 -8.65 -12.22 -6.87
CA VAL A 353 -9.99 -12.65 -7.31
C VAL A 353 -9.93 -13.09 -8.77
N ILE A 354 -9.16 -12.36 -9.59
CA ILE A 354 -8.84 -12.75 -10.96
C ILE A 354 -8.19 -14.13 -11.01
N GLU A 355 -7.15 -14.36 -10.20
CA GLU A 355 -6.42 -15.63 -10.19
C GLU A 355 -7.29 -16.81 -9.72
N ASN A 356 -8.24 -16.57 -8.82
CA ASN A 356 -9.20 -17.58 -8.37
C ASN A 356 -10.32 -17.87 -9.37
N SER A 357 -10.51 -17.02 -10.39
CA SER A 357 -11.58 -17.23 -11.37
C SER A 357 -11.28 -18.45 -12.27
N ASN A 358 -12.32 -19.19 -12.65
CA ASN A 358 -12.22 -20.27 -13.64
C ASN A 358 -11.76 -19.75 -15.02
N ASN A 359 -11.90 -18.44 -15.28
CA ASN A 359 -11.37 -17.79 -16.46
C ASN A 359 -10.74 -16.44 -16.09
N PRO A 360 -9.44 -16.42 -15.68
CA PRO A 360 -8.77 -15.21 -15.24
C PRO A 360 -8.69 -14.12 -16.31
N ALA A 361 -8.62 -14.46 -17.60
CA ALA A 361 -8.62 -13.47 -18.68
C ALA A 361 -9.97 -12.73 -18.75
N LYS A 362 -11.08 -13.48 -18.64
CA LYS A 362 -12.44 -12.91 -18.59
C LYS A 362 -12.65 -12.06 -17.33
N GLU A 363 -12.28 -12.55 -16.15
CA GLU A 363 -12.39 -11.77 -14.91
C GLU A 363 -11.52 -10.51 -14.97
N SER A 364 -10.31 -10.58 -15.55
CA SER A 364 -9.48 -9.39 -15.78
C SER A 364 -10.16 -8.36 -16.68
N TRP A 365 -10.83 -8.83 -17.73
CA TRP A 365 -11.58 -7.98 -18.66
C TRP A 365 -12.80 -7.34 -18.00
N GLU A 366 -13.54 -8.08 -17.19
CA GLU A 366 -14.67 -7.55 -16.41
C GLU A 366 -14.19 -6.54 -15.38
N ASN A 367 -13.10 -6.85 -14.66
CA ASN A 367 -12.57 -5.98 -13.61
C ASN A 367 -12.00 -4.68 -14.18
N ILE A 368 -11.27 -4.72 -15.31
CA ILE A 368 -10.74 -3.49 -15.94
C ILE A 368 -11.88 -2.60 -16.44
N ASN A 369 -12.95 -3.17 -16.98
CA ASN A 369 -14.10 -2.40 -17.44
C ASN A 369 -14.87 -1.80 -16.26
N ALA A 370 -14.99 -2.52 -15.15
CA ALA A 370 -15.65 -2.01 -13.94
C ALA A 370 -14.89 -0.81 -13.33
N ILE A 371 -13.55 -0.86 -13.26
CA ILE A 371 -12.77 0.29 -12.77
C ILE A 371 -12.76 1.45 -13.78
N ASP A 372 -12.76 1.18 -15.09
CA ASP A 372 -12.94 2.22 -16.12
C ASP A 372 -14.31 2.90 -15.99
N ASP A 373 -15.39 2.15 -15.75
CA ASP A 373 -16.73 2.72 -15.55
C ASP A 373 -16.79 3.60 -14.30
N LEU A 374 -16.16 3.16 -13.21
CA LEU A 374 -16.02 3.95 -11.99
C LEU A 374 -15.29 5.27 -12.26
N ILE A 375 -14.16 5.22 -12.96
CA ILE A 375 -13.36 6.42 -13.26
C ILE A 375 -14.09 7.34 -14.23
N LEU A 376 -14.77 6.79 -15.23
CA LEU A 376 -15.59 7.54 -16.17
C LEU A 376 -16.69 8.33 -15.45
N GLU A 377 -17.34 7.74 -14.44
CA GLU A 377 -18.36 8.40 -13.62
C GLU A 377 -17.77 9.61 -12.88
N ILE A 378 -16.56 9.50 -12.34
CA ILE A 378 -15.86 10.60 -11.67
C ILE A 378 -15.52 11.71 -12.68
N ILE A 379 -14.93 11.36 -13.84
CA ILE A 379 -14.55 12.33 -14.87
C ILE A 379 -15.78 13.11 -15.38
N ASN A 380 -16.93 12.43 -15.53
CA ASN A 380 -18.17 13.02 -16.05
C ASN A 380 -18.99 13.77 -15.00
N SER A 381 -18.57 13.81 -13.73
CA SER A 381 -19.24 14.56 -12.66
C SER A 381 -18.93 16.05 -12.73
N THR A 382 -19.36 16.67 -13.83
CA THR A 382 -19.06 18.07 -14.23
C THR A 382 -19.80 19.13 -13.43
N GLU A 383 -20.86 18.74 -12.70
CA GLU A 383 -21.64 19.61 -11.82
C GLU A 383 -21.18 19.54 -10.34
N HIS A 384 -20.13 18.78 -10.06
CA HIS A 384 -19.58 18.53 -8.73
C HIS A 384 -18.11 18.90 -8.67
N TYR A 385 -17.64 19.39 -7.53
CA TYR A 385 -16.21 19.53 -7.26
C TYR A 385 -15.72 18.30 -6.50
N ILE A 386 -14.78 17.54 -7.06
CA ILE A 386 -14.31 16.29 -6.50
C ILE A 386 -12.86 16.43 -6.03
N VAL A 387 -12.61 16.01 -4.79
CA VAL A 387 -11.27 15.94 -4.19
C VAL A 387 -10.93 14.47 -3.90
N SER A 388 -9.84 13.96 -4.47
CA SER A 388 -9.28 12.66 -4.08
C SER A 388 -8.26 12.85 -2.97
N VAL A 389 -8.37 12.06 -1.91
CA VAL A 389 -7.60 12.19 -0.66
C VAL A 389 -6.86 10.88 -0.38
N LEU A 390 -5.61 10.82 -0.81
CA LEU A 390 -4.78 9.61 -0.68
C LEU A 390 -4.16 9.57 0.72
N GLN A 391 -4.85 8.86 1.63
CA GLN A 391 -4.33 8.60 2.98
C GLN A 391 -3.22 7.55 2.98
N GLY A 392 -3.28 6.61 2.04
CA GLY A 392 -2.32 5.53 1.86
C GLY A 392 -1.66 5.52 0.48
N ASN A 393 -0.77 4.56 0.26
CA ASN A 393 -0.11 4.36 -1.03
C ASN A 393 -1.13 4.11 -2.15
N ALA A 394 -0.75 4.45 -3.38
CA ALA A 394 -1.53 4.16 -4.57
C ALA A 394 -0.64 3.53 -5.65
N GLY A 395 -1.14 2.52 -6.34
CA GLY A 395 -0.43 1.83 -7.42
C GLY A 395 -1.33 1.55 -8.61
N ALA A 396 -0.72 1.34 -9.77
CA ALA A 396 -1.39 0.99 -11.02
C ALA A 396 -2.58 1.93 -11.32
N GLY A 397 -3.73 1.37 -11.72
CA GLY A 397 -4.98 2.10 -11.96
C GLY A 397 -5.49 2.87 -10.74
N GLY A 398 -5.05 2.55 -9.53
CA GLY A 398 -5.36 3.30 -8.32
C GLY A 398 -4.81 4.74 -8.35
N VAL A 399 -3.69 4.97 -9.03
CA VAL A 399 -3.20 6.34 -9.27
C VAL A 399 -4.11 7.05 -10.26
N SER A 400 -4.48 6.42 -11.38
CA SER A 400 -5.42 7.00 -12.34
C SER A 400 -6.77 7.34 -11.71
N LEU A 401 -7.30 6.46 -10.85
CA LEU A 401 -8.51 6.71 -10.06
C LEU A 401 -8.41 7.99 -9.22
N ALA A 402 -7.27 8.22 -8.58
CA ALA A 402 -7.05 9.47 -7.84
C ALA A 402 -7.08 10.69 -8.77
N LEU A 403 -6.40 10.62 -9.92
CA LEU A 403 -6.24 11.74 -10.85
C LEU A 403 -7.52 12.13 -11.59
N ALA A 404 -8.56 11.29 -11.54
CA ALA A 404 -9.88 11.57 -12.09
C ALA A 404 -10.59 12.75 -11.38
N ALA A 405 -10.20 13.04 -10.12
CA ALA A 405 -10.72 14.16 -9.35
C ALA A 405 -10.14 15.52 -9.80
N ASP A 406 -10.86 16.60 -9.46
CA ASP A 406 -10.43 17.97 -9.76
C ASP A 406 -9.20 18.38 -8.95
N LYS A 407 -9.12 17.89 -7.71
CA LYS A 407 -8.00 18.12 -6.80
C LYS A 407 -7.52 16.82 -6.17
N VAL A 408 -6.21 16.63 -6.06
CA VAL A 408 -5.57 15.46 -5.49
C VAL A 408 -4.69 15.88 -4.32
N LEU A 409 -5.06 15.42 -3.13
CA LEU A 409 -4.34 15.66 -1.89
C LEU A 409 -3.76 14.34 -1.38
N CYS A 410 -2.51 14.37 -0.91
CA CYS A 410 -1.84 13.18 -0.40
C CYS A 410 -1.36 13.36 1.05
N ARG A 411 -1.32 12.29 1.83
CA ARG A 411 -0.60 12.31 3.10
C ARG A 411 0.90 12.35 2.84
N ASN A 412 1.67 13.04 3.70
CA ASN A 412 3.12 13.02 3.59
C ASN A 412 3.68 11.59 3.72
N GLY A 413 4.63 11.25 2.85
CA GLY A 413 5.35 9.99 2.94
C GLY A 413 4.70 8.78 2.28
N ILE A 414 3.55 8.93 1.61
CA ILE A 414 3.00 7.87 0.77
C ILE A 414 3.81 7.70 -0.52
N VAL A 415 3.67 6.53 -1.14
CA VAL A 415 4.33 6.15 -2.40
C VAL A 415 3.28 5.96 -3.49
N LEU A 416 3.57 6.54 -4.67
CA LEU A 416 2.76 6.42 -5.88
C LEU A 416 3.50 5.55 -6.91
N ASN A 417 2.83 4.53 -7.46
CA ASN A 417 3.34 3.69 -8.53
C ASN A 417 2.41 3.76 -9.76
N PRO A 418 2.51 4.81 -10.60
CA PRO A 418 1.61 5.05 -11.73
C PRO A 418 1.97 4.19 -12.95
N HIS A 419 2.19 2.89 -12.75
CA HIS A 419 2.61 1.96 -13.80
C HIS A 419 2.01 0.58 -13.59
N THR A 420 1.80 -0.12 -14.69
CA THR A 420 1.27 -1.49 -14.74
C THR A 420 2.17 -2.44 -15.52
N LYS A 421 3.19 -1.92 -16.21
CA LYS A 421 4.07 -2.67 -17.12
C LYS A 421 4.86 -3.77 -16.41
N ASN A 422 5.24 -3.56 -15.15
CA ASN A 422 5.85 -4.62 -14.31
C ASN A 422 4.91 -5.81 -14.08
N MET A 423 3.60 -5.62 -14.19
CA MET A 423 2.59 -6.69 -14.15
C MET A 423 2.30 -7.28 -15.54
N GLY A 424 3.00 -6.86 -16.59
CA GLY A 424 2.72 -7.32 -17.95
C GLY A 424 1.47 -6.67 -18.56
N LEU A 425 1.15 -5.45 -18.15
CA LEU A 425 -0.05 -4.73 -18.58
C LEU A 425 0.30 -3.35 -19.12
N TYR A 426 -0.38 -2.94 -20.20
CA TYR A 426 -0.29 -1.59 -20.74
C TYR A 426 -0.92 -0.53 -19.81
N GLY A 427 -1.98 -0.89 -19.09
CA GLY A 427 -2.78 0.00 -18.25
C GLY A 427 -4.02 0.54 -18.97
N SER A 428 -5.13 0.72 -18.23
CA SER A 428 -6.37 1.34 -18.70
C SER A 428 -6.71 2.56 -17.83
N GLU A 429 -7.93 2.73 -17.37
CA GLU A 429 -8.29 3.69 -16.34
C GLU A 429 -8.14 5.15 -16.80
N TYR A 430 -8.24 5.40 -18.12
CA TYR A 430 -8.08 6.70 -18.75
C TYR A 430 -6.73 7.36 -18.48
N TRP A 431 -5.69 6.56 -18.19
CA TRP A 431 -4.37 7.10 -17.85
C TRP A 431 -3.81 7.98 -18.97
N THR A 432 -4.10 7.64 -20.24
CA THR A 432 -3.65 8.41 -21.42
C THR A 432 -4.38 9.74 -21.60
N TYR A 433 -5.49 9.96 -20.88
CA TYR A 433 -6.15 11.26 -20.76
C TYR A 433 -5.73 11.99 -19.47
N LEU A 434 -5.69 11.29 -18.33
CA LEU A 434 -5.50 11.88 -17.00
C LEU A 434 -4.05 12.30 -16.71
N LEU A 435 -3.07 11.43 -16.99
CA LEU A 435 -1.66 11.75 -16.69
C LEU A 435 -1.14 12.89 -17.59
N PRO A 436 -1.28 12.83 -18.94
CA PRO A 436 -0.79 13.90 -19.80
C PRO A 436 -1.41 15.25 -19.50
N LYS A 437 -2.68 15.29 -19.06
CA LYS A 437 -3.34 16.53 -18.66
C LYS A 437 -2.67 17.22 -17.47
N ARG A 438 -2.06 16.45 -16.56
CA ARG A 438 -1.35 16.99 -15.39
C ARG A 438 0.12 17.30 -15.67
N ILE A 439 0.85 16.35 -16.27
CA ILE A 439 2.32 16.41 -16.35
C ILE A 439 2.87 16.46 -17.78
N GLY A 440 2.00 16.45 -18.79
CA GLY A 440 2.37 16.40 -20.21
C GLY A 440 2.74 14.99 -20.70
N PHE A 441 2.59 14.76 -22.00
CA PHE A 441 2.74 13.44 -22.64
C PHE A 441 4.09 12.77 -22.36
N LYS A 442 5.21 13.48 -22.54
CA LYS A 442 6.56 12.91 -22.36
C LYS A 442 6.81 12.43 -20.93
N LYS A 443 6.34 13.15 -19.92
CA LYS A 443 6.47 12.71 -18.53
C LYS A 443 5.51 11.58 -18.23
N ALA A 444 4.27 11.64 -18.74
CA ALA A 444 3.30 10.58 -18.56
C ALA A 444 3.82 9.23 -19.08
N GLU A 445 4.34 9.20 -20.31
CA GLU A 445 4.98 8.01 -20.89
C GLU A 445 6.12 7.48 -20.00
N ARG A 446 7.02 8.35 -19.54
CA ARG A 446 8.12 7.93 -18.67
C ARG A 446 7.65 7.43 -17.30
N PHE A 447 6.62 8.04 -16.73
CA PHE A 447 6.03 7.62 -15.46
C PHE A 447 5.43 6.22 -15.53
N THR A 448 4.86 5.85 -16.68
CA THR A 448 4.27 4.53 -16.91
C THR A 448 5.30 3.49 -17.37
N GLU A 449 6.30 3.89 -18.17
CA GLU A 449 7.22 2.97 -18.84
C GLU A 449 8.49 2.63 -18.04
N ASP A 450 9.02 3.56 -17.23
CA ASP A 450 10.24 3.35 -16.43
C ASP A 450 9.94 2.62 -15.10
N CYS A 451 8.65 2.47 -14.78
CA CYS A 451 8.16 1.74 -13.60
C CYS A 451 8.78 2.17 -12.26
N LEU A 452 9.08 3.47 -12.10
CA LEU A 452 9.66 4.01 -10.87
C LEU A 452 8.58 4.31 -9.82
N PRO A 453 8.89 4.14 -8.51
CA PRO A 453 8.05 4.67 -7.45
C PRO A 453 8.27 6.18 -7.27
N TRP A 454 7.23 6.91 -6.88
CA TRP A 454 7.29 8.37 -6.72
C TRP A 454 6.79 8.79 -5.35
N GLY A 455 7.54 9.69 -4.70
CA GLY A 455 7.12 10.35 -3.47
C GLY A 455 6.30 11.61 -3.76
N VAL A 456 5.52 12.02 -2.76
CA VAL A 456 4.61 13.18 -2.85
C VAL A 456 5.30 14.50 -3.19
N ASP A 457 6.54 14.71 -2.75
CA ASP A 457 7.27 15.95 -3.04
C ASP A 457 7.58 16.12 -4.52
N VAL A 458 8.05 15.03 -5.16
CA VAL A 458 8.33 15.03 -6.59
C VAL A 458 7.03 15.10 -7.38
N ALA A 459 6.00 14.38 -6.92
CA ALA A 459 4.67 14.44 -7.52
C ALA A 459 4.10 15.87 -7.49
N LEU A 460 4.31 16.61 -6.40
CA LEU A 460 3.90 18.02 -6.29
C LEU A 460 4.72 18.91 -7.24
N GLU A 461 6.06 18.79 -7.24
CA GLU A 461 6.92 19.66 -8.04
C GLU A 461 6.63 19.54 -9.55
N ILE A 462 6.26 18.36 -10.03
CA ILE A 462 5.92 18.16 -11.44
C ILE A 462 4.47 18.48 -11.79
N GLY A 463 3.61 18.74 -10.80
CA GLY A 463 2.18 18.99 -10.99
C GLY A 463 1.29 17.74 -11.10
N LEU A 464 1.76 16.58 -10.64
CA LEU A 464 0.94 15.35 -10.61
C LEU A 464 -0.12 15.41 -9.51
N ILE A 465 0.18 16.03 -8.37
CA ILE A 465 -0.75 16.24 -7.25
C ILE A 465 -0.85 17.73 -6.92
N ASP A 466 -1.88 18.10 -6.16
CA ASP A 466 -2.21 19.50 -5.86
C ASP A 466 -1.78 19.94 -4.45
N GLY A 467 -1.38 18.99 -3.59
CA GLY A 467 -0.85 19.27 -2.27
C GLY A 467 -0.62 18.00 -1.45
N PHE A 468 0.19 18.11 -0.39
CA PHE A 468 0.33 17.04 0.59
C PHE A 468 0.51 17.61 2.01
N TYR A 469 -0.02 16.91 3.01
CA TYR A 469 -0.07 17.39 4.40
C TYR A 469 -0.03 16.22 5.40
N GLY A 470 0.40 16.50 6.62
CA GLY A 470 0.33 15.58 7.77
C GLY A 470 1.21 14.33 7.63
N GLU A 471 1.83 13.89 8.72
CA GLU A 471 2.54 12.60 8.73
C GLU A 471 1.60 11.46 9.12
N THR A 472 0.61 11.76 9.96
CA THR A 472 -0.38 10.79 10.46
C THR A 472 -1.71 10.90 9.72
N ASN A 473 -2.49 9.81 9.71
CA ASN A 473 -3.83 9.81 9.13
C ASN A 473 -4.74 10.86 9.79
N THR A 474 -4.69 11.01 11.11
CA THR A 474 -5.50 11.98 11.85
C THR A 474 -5.18 13.43 11.46
N GLU A 475 -3.91 13.80 11.45
CA GLU A 475 -3.49 15.14 10.99
C GLU A 475 -3.95 15.41 9.57
N PHE A 476 -3.75 14.44 8.68
CA PHE A 476 -4.10 14.57 7.28
C PHE A 476 -5.60 14.74 7.07
N VAL A 477 -6.44 13.90 7.71
CA VAL A 477 -7.91 14.00 7.62
C VAL A 477 -8.42 15.34 8.18
N ASN A 478 -7.83 15.85 9.25
CA ASN A 478 -8.21 17.17 9.79
C ASN A 478 -7.90 18.29 8.78
N ASN A 479 -6.72 18.27 8.16
CA ASN A 479 -6.34 19.22 7.11
C ASN A 479 -7.25 19.13 5.88
N VAL A 480 -7.67 17.91 5.51
CA VAL A 480 -8.60 17.66 4.40
C VAL A 480 -9.98 18.24 4.68
N LYS A 481 -10.52 18.02 5.88
CA LYS A 481 -11.82 18.58 6.28
C LYS A 481 -11.79 20.10 6.28
N GLN A 482 -10.70 20.70 6.77
CA GLN A 482 -10.49 22.14 6.68
C GLN A 482 -10.45 22.63 5.23
N GLN A 483 -9.68 21.99 4.35
CA GLN A 483 -9.59 22.36 2.94
C GLN A 483 -10.90 22.19 2.19
N ALA A 484 -11.68 21.14 2.48
CA ALA A 484 -12.99 20.96 1.89
C ALA A 484 -13.93 22.12 2.25
N GLN A 485 -13.89 22.57 3.51
CA GLN A 485 -14.62 23.75 3.96
C GLN A 485 -14.12 25.04 3.31
N GLU A 486 -12.80 25.22 3.17
CA GLU A 486 -12.25 26.39 2.49
C GLU A 486 -12.66 26.43 1.00
N ILE A 487 -12.64 25.30 0.31
CA ILE A 487 -12.99 25.20 -1.12
C ILE A 487 -14.47 25.53 -1.33
N ILE A 488 -15.37 24.94 -0.54
CA ILE A 488 -16.81 25.15 -0.75
C ILE A 488 -17.25 26.58 -0.42
N ASN A 489 -16.53 27.25 0.49
CA ASN A 489 -16.77 28.64 0.87
C ASN A 489 -16.05 29.66 -0.03
N LEU A 490 -15.35 29.23 -1.08
CA LEU A 490 -14.75 30.17 -2.03
C LEU A 490 -15.84 31.03 -2.69
N PRO A 491 -15.70 32.37 -2.73
CA PRO A 491 -16.67 33.25 -3.39
C PRO A 491 -16.89 32.97 -4.88
N TYR A 492 -16.03 32.13 -5.47
CA TYR A 492 -16.06 31.72 -6.87
C TYR A 492 -16.22 30.21 -7.05
N PHE A 493 -16.70 29.46 -6.03
CA PHE A 493 -16.94 28.01 -6.14
C PHE A 493 -17.77 27.64 -7.37
N ASP A 494 -18.89 28.31 -7.62
CA ASP A 494 -19.72 28.08 -8.81
C ASP A 494 -18.98 28.35 -10.13
N LYS A 495 -17.98 29.24 -10.12
CA LYS A 495 -17.13 29.49 -11.30
C LYS A 495 -16.17 28.33 -11.54
N LEU A 496 -15.72 27.63 -10.50
CA LEU A 496 -14.91 26.40 -10.64
C LEU A 496 -15.71 25.32 -11.36
N ILE A 497 -16.97 25.11 -10.95
CA ILE A 497 -17.89 24.15 -11.59
C ILE A 497 -18.13 24.51 -13.06
N LYS A 498 -18.44 25.79 -13.35
CA LYS A 498 -18.62 26.26 -14.74
C LYS A 498 -17.36 26.07 -15.59
N ALA A 499 -16.18 26.35 -15.03
CA ALA A 499 -14.90 26.14 -15.72
C ALA A 499 -14.65 24.66 -15.99
N LYS A 500 -14.92 23.78 -15.03
CA LYS A 500 -14.85 22.31 -15.18
C LYS A 500 -15.74 21.83 -16.32
N HIS A 501 -17.00 22.25 -16.35
CA HIS A 501 -17.94 21.91 -17.43
C HIS A 501 -17.44 22.33 -18.80
N PHE A 502 -16.97 23.59 -18.92
CA PHE A 502 -16.41 24.10 -20.18
C PHE A 502 -15.17 23.32 -20.61
N GLN A 503 -14.26 23.02 -19.68
CA GLN A 503 -13.06 22.26 -19.95
C GLN A 503 -13.39 20.84 -20.42
N ARG A 504 -14.33 20.13 -19.78
CA ARG A 504 -14.77 18.79 -20.20
C ARG A 504 -15.36 18.83 -21.62
N LYS A 505 -16.20 19.81 -21.94
CA LYS A 505 -16.73 19.99 -23.31
C LYS A 505 -15.63 20.25 -24.34
N LYS A 506 -14.60 21.02 -23.98
CA LYS A 506 -13.45 21.27 -24.85
C LYS A 506 -12.65 19.99 -25.08
N ASP A 507 -12.33 19.27 -24.00
CA ASP A 507 -11.59 18.02 -24.04
C ASP A 507 -12.34 16.98 -24.89
N GLU A 508 -13.67 16.87 -24.74
CA GLU A 508 -14.51 15.93 -25.50
C GLU A 508 -14.51 16.22 -27.00
N ARG A 509 -14.48 17.50 -27.39
CA ARG A 509 -14.33 17.91 -28.80
C ARG A 509 -12.95 17.60 -29.37
N ASN A 510 -11.90 17.69 -28.54
CA ASN A 510 -10.53 17.42 -28.98
C ASN A 510 -10.31 15.92 -29.18
N LYS A 511 -10.69 15.11 -28.19
CA LYS A 511 -10.72 13.64 -28.28
C LYS A 511 -11.75 13.11 -27.28
N PRO A 512 -12.82 12.43 -27.75
CA PRO A 512 -13.82 11.82 -26.88
C PRO A 512 -13.22 10.83 -25.88
N LEU A 513 -13.75 10.78 -24.65
CA LEU A 513 -13.31 9.79 -23.64
C LEU A 513 -13.44 8.36 -24.13
N VAL A 514 -14.48 8.06 -24.92
CA VAL A 514 -14.69 6.73 -25.52
C VAL A 514 -13.52 6.30 -26.41
N ASN A 515 -12.83 7.24 -27.07
CA ASN A 515 -11.68 6.92 -27.92
C ASN A 515 -10.44 6.60 -27.07
N TYR A 516 -10.21 7.35 -25.98
CA TYR A 516 -9.15 7.02 -25.02
C TYR A 516 -9.35 5.61 -24.44
N ARG A 517 -10.56 5.33 -23.94
CA ARG A 517 -10.92 4.02 -23.40
C ARG A 517 -10.72 2.91 -24.43
N LYS A 518 -11.22 3.11 -25.65
CA LYS A 518 -11.10 2.12 -26.72
C LYS A 518 -9.63 1.78 -27.03
N GLU A 519 -8.78 2.79 -27.20
CA GLU A 519 -7.36 2.60 -27.51
C GLU A 519 -6.60 1.90 -26.37
N GLU A 520 -6.91 2.23 -25.12
CA GLU A 520 -6.35 1.56 -23.93
C GLU A 520 -6.82 0.11 -23.85
N LEU A 521 -8.13 -0.13 -23.97
CA LEU A 521 -8.73 -1.46 -23.87
C LEU A 521 -8.35 -2.38 -25.03
N GLU A 522 -8.09 -1.87 -26.24
CA GLU A 522 -7.56 -2.67 -27.35
C GLU A 522 -6.17 -3.27 -27.01
N LYS A 523 -5.34 -2.53 -26.26
CA LYS A 523 -4.04 -3.04 -25.79
C LYS A 523 -4.20 -3.99 -24.60
N MET A 524 -5.06 -3.63 -23.64
CA MET A 524 -5.35 -4.49 -22.48
C MET A 524 -5.98 -5.83 -22.89
N HIS A 525 -6.83 -5.84 -23.93
CA HIS A 525 -7.39 -7.08 -24.48
C HIS A 525 -6.27 -8.04 -24.93
N LYS A 526 -5.26 -7.52 -25.65
CA LYS A 526 -4.10 -8.34 -26.04
C LYS A 526 -3.30 -8.82 -24.83
N ASN A 527 -3.15 -7.98 -23.80
CA ASN A 527 -2.47 -8.38 -22.57
C ASN A 527 -3.21 -9.52 -21.85
N PHE A 528 -4.54 -9.52 -21.83
CA PHE A 528 -5.33 -10.53 -21.12
C PHE A 528 -5.57 -11.82 -21.92
N PHE A 529 -5.94 -11.69 -23.20
CA PHE A 529 -6.36 -12.84 -24.01
C PHE A 529 -5.23 -13.42 -24.85
N ASP A 530 -4.35 -12.58 -25.39
CA ASP A 530 -3.18 -13.03 -26.17
C ASP A 530 -1.94 -13.22 -25.26
N ASN A 531 -2.00 -12.75 -24.00
CA ASN A 531 -0.91 -12.78 -23.02
C ASN A 531 0.42 -12.21 -23.57
N ASN A 532 0.35 -11.22 -24.45
CA ASN A 532 1.50 -10.71 -25.22
C ASN A 532 2.59 -9.98 -24.39
N MET A 533 2.39 -9.82 -23.08
CA MET A 533 3.32 -9.20 -22.14
C MET A 533 3.52 -10.04 -20.85
N ASP A 534 3.16 -11.32 -20.91
CA ASP A 534 3.29 -12.32 -19.83
C ASP A 534 2.50 -11.98 -18.54
N TYR A 535 1.37 -11.29 -18.70
CA TYR A 535 0.47 -10.95 -17.58
C TYR A 535 0.08 -12.17 -16.74
N ASN A 536 -0.25 -13.31 -17.38
CA ASN A 536 -0.67 -14.51 -16.65
C ASN A 536 0.43 -15.03 -15.71
N TYR A 537 1.67 -15.12 -16.20
CA TYR A 537 2.80 -15.58 -15.39
C TYR A 537 3.14 -14.58 -14.28
N LYS A 538 3.16 -13.28 -14.60
CA LYS A 538 3.45 -12.22 -13.62
C LYS A 538 2.38 -12.13 -12.53
N ARG A 539 1.10 -12.26 -12.90
CA ARG A 539 -0.02 -12.34 -11.95
C ARG A 539 0.13 -13.56 -11.05
N TYR A 540 0.41 -14.73 -11.60
CA TYR A 540 0.66 -15.96 -10.83
C TYR A 540 1.78 -15.74 -9.80
N CYS A 541 2.97 -15.29 -10.24
CA CYS A 541 4.09 -15.00 -9.34
C CYS A 541 3.70 -13.99 -8.23
N PHE A 542 3.00 -12.91 -8.59
CA PHE A 542 2.58 -11.88 -7.64
C PHE A 542 1.61 -12.39 -6.58
N VAL A 543 0.59 -13.15 -6.99
CA VAL A 543 -0.47 -13.64 -6.09
C VAL A 543 0.08 -14.74 -5.18
N HIS A 544 0.88 -15.65 -5.71
CA HIS A 544 1.49 -16.76 -4.96
C HIS A 544 2.75 -16.36 -4.19
N LYS A 545 3.21 -15.11 -4.30
CA LYS A 545 4.42 -14.58 -3.63
C LYS A 545 5.68 -15.36 -4.00
N ILE A 546 5.79 -15.71 -5.27
CA ILE A 546 6.95 -16.40 -5.86
C ILE A 546 7.76 -15.36 -6.64
N SER A 547 9.09 -15.50 -6.64
CA SER A 547 9.95 -14.64 -7.44
C SER A 547 9.66 -14.82 -8.92
N ASP A 548 9.40 -13.71 -9.62
CA ASP A 548 9.33 -13.67 -11.07
C ASP A 548 10.76 -13.75 -11.63
N SER A 549 11.05 -14.80 -12.41
CA SER A 549 12.37 -15.03 -12.99
C SER A 549 12.76 -14.00 -14.07
N THR A 550 11.77 -13.27 -14.61
CA THR A 550 11.98 -12.22 -15.61
C THR A 550 12.18 -10.84 -14.99
N SER A 551 11.92 -10.70 -13.69
CA SER A 551 12.08 -9.43 -12.98
C SER A 551 13.55 -9.10 -12.77
N GLU A 552 13.91 -7.83 -13.01
CA GLU A 552 15.26 -7.33 -12.70
C GLU A 552 15.57 -7.46 -11.21
N THR A 553 16.58 -8.26 -10.91
CA THR A 553 17.10 -8.48 -9.55
C THR A 553 18.12 -7.40 -9.15
N VAL A 554 18.67 -6.69 -10.13
CA VAL A 554 19.61 -5.60 -9.95
C VAL A 554 19.08 -4.35 -10.65
N LYS A 555 18.85 -3.26 -9.90
CA LYS A 555 18.25 -2.04 -10.42
C LYS A 555 19.13 -0.83 -10.15
N ASN A 556 19.53 -0.13 -11.22
CA ASN A 556 20.16 1.18 -11.12
C ASN A 556 19.12 2.28 -11.39
N LEU A 557 18.34 2.61 -10.36
CA LEU A 557 17.21 3.52 -10.50
C LEU A 557 17.62 5.00 -10.58
N TYR A 558 18.89 5.32 -10.31
CA TYR A 558 19.39 6.70 -10.29
C TYR A 558 19.40 7.36 -11.66
N ARG A 559 19.81 6.63 -12.71
CA ARG A 559 19.94 7.17 -14.07
C ARG A 559 18.57 7.47 -14.68
N ASN A 560 17.66 6.50 -14.64
CA ASN A 560 16.34 6.58 -15.27
C ASN A 560 15.55 7.78 -14.71
N ARG A 561 15.58 8.00 -13.39
CA ARG A 561 14.84 9.11 -12.77
C ARG A 561 15.33 10.50 -13.18
N ARG A 562 16.65 10.69 -13.31
CA ARG A 562 17.24 12.00 -13.65
C ARG A 562 16.78 12.53 -15.00
N GLU A 563 16.48 11.64 -15.94
CA GLU A 563 15.97 12.06 -17.24
C GLU A 563 14.53 12.58 -17.14
N ILE A 564 13.73 12.04 -16.22
CA ILE A 564 12.32 12.39 -16.02
C ILE A 564 12.18 13.68 -15.21
N TYR A 565 12.99 13.83 -14.16
CA TYR A 565 12.88 14.89 -13.17
C TYR A 565 14.25 15.37 -12.71
N ARG A 566 14.73 16.45 -13.36
CA ARG A 566 15.36 17.64 -12.75
C ARG A 566 15.80 18.65 -13.80
N LYS A 567 15.38 19.91 -13.60
CA LYS A 567 15.92 21.11 -14.28
C LYS A 567 16.63 22.06 -13.29
N ARG A 568 17.02 21.59 -12.09
CA ARG A 568 17.75 22.41 -11.11
C ARG A 568 19.26 22.20 -11.24
N LYS A 569 19.92 23.29 -11.66
CA LYS A 569 21.36 23.55 -11.85
C LYS A 569 22.23 22.34 -12.20
N TRP A 570 22.59 22.31 -13.48
CA TRP A 570 23.82 21.75 -14.02
C TRP A 570 25.00 21.93 -13.04
N GLU A 571 25.28 20.90 -12.26
CA GLU A 571 26.66 20.51 -12.02
C GLU A 571 26.93 19.42 -13.05
N ASN A 572 27.80 19.71 -14.02
CA ASN A 572 28.38 18.69 -14.89
C ASN A 572 29.14 17.72 -13.99
N ILE A 573 28.49 16.65 -13.54
CA ILE A 573 29.21 15.47 -13.09
C ILE A 573 29.64 14.80 -14.38
N ASN A 574 30.87 15.08 -14.80
CA ASN A 574 31.50 14.34 -15.89
C ASN A 574 31.46 12.86 -15.54
N TYR A 575 30.80 12.08 -16.39
CA TYR A 575 30.89 10.64 -16.34
C TYR A 575 32.27 10.27 -16.88
N ILE A 576 33.06 9.55 -16.07
CA ILE A 576 34.13 8.73 -16.64
C ILE A 576 33.38 7.55 -17.25
N GLU A 577 33.28 7.54 -18.57
CA GLU A 577 32.96 6.32 -19.31
C GLU A 577 34.10 5.34 -19.01
N GLU A 578 33.79 4.24 -18.31
CA GLU A 578 34.72 3.12 -18.18
C GLU A 578 34.70 2.37 -19.52
N GLU A 579 35.85 2.33 -20.20
CA GLU A 579 36.16 1.44 -21.33
C GLU A 579 36.11 -0.05 -20.94
#